data_AF-A0A1H1PWV6-F1
#
_entry.id   AF-A0A1H1PWV6-F1
#
_cell.length_a   1.000
_cell.length_b   1.000
_cell.length_c   1.000
_cell.angle_alpha   90.00
_cell.angle_beta   90.00
_cell.angle_gamma   90.00
#
_symmetry.space_group_name_H-M   'P 1'
#
loop_
_entity.id
_entity.type
_entity.pdbx_description
1 polymer ?
#
loop_
_entity_poly.entity_id
_entity_poly.type
_entity_poly.pdbx_seq_one_letter_code
_entity_poly.pdbx_strand_id
1 'polypeptide(L)'
;MPRPTAVTVAPLQREAGITLVELLVYMMLSVVVLTIVGGILINGVQSESIVRDSTSANATGQLVARSVKQGVSNASDVKATVDAHGNELLVVHTRDSGTALAWSCEAWYFAPGAEGAVYRKRVSPVAHISAPVSTAPEHLAGWLLLGTGVKPVSTTLFGVTVSRVDLKFTVDAGTTKPVLFSTVNSQRITSSESLACF
;
A
#
# COMPACT_ATOMS: atom_id res chain seq x y z
N MET A 1 57.27 81.30 2.63
CA MET A 1 56.53 80.56 3.68
C MET A 1 55.81 79.39 3.03
N PRO A 2 56.20 78.13 3.28
CA PRO A 2 55.48 76.97 2.76
C PRO A 2 54.39 76.50 3.74
N ARG A 3 53.25 76.10 3.18
CA ARG A 3 52.03 75.64 3.87
C ARG A 3 52.16 74.15 4.19
N PRO A 4 51.91 73.69 5.42
CA PRO A 4 52.04 72.27 5.75
C PRO A 4 50.90 71.45 5.12
N THR A 5 51.27 70.39 4.41
CA THR A 5 50.39 69.37 3.87
C THR A 5 49.93 68.43 4.98
N ALA A 6 48.63 68.21 5.09
CA ALA A 6 48.06 67.24 6.02
C ALA A 6 48.34 65.81 5.52
N VAL A 7 48.97 65.01 6.38
CA VAL A 7 49.19 63.58 6.15
C VAL A 7 47.93 62.83 6.56
N THR A 8 47.21 62.27 5.58
CA THR A 8 46.09 61.36 5.83
C THR A 8 46.67 59.99 6.22
N VAL A 9 46.53 59.62 7.49
CA VAL A 9 46.93 58.30 7.99
C VAL A 9 45.84 57.30 7.60
N ALA A 10 46.18 56.32 6.75
CA ALA A 10 45.29 55.21 6.45
C ALA A 10 45.05 54.36 7.73
N PRO A 11 43.81 53.93 8.03
CA PRO A 11 43.57 53.09 9.19
C PRO A 11 44.30 51.76 8.99
N LEU A 12 45.22 51.44 9.91
CA LEU A 12 45.81 50.10 10.04
C LEU A 12 44.66 49.12 10.28
N GLN A 13 44.29 48.35 9.24
CA GLN A 13 43.46 47.17 9.42
C GLN A 13 44.22 46.23 10.35
N ARG A 14 43.77 46.19 11.61
CA ARG A 14 44.29 45.30 12.62
C ARG A 14 43.89 43.89 12.18
N GLU A 15 44.82 43.14 11.61
CA GLU A 15 44.64 41.71 11.40
C GLU A 15 44.53 41.05 12.77
N ALA A 16 43.29 40.93 13.26
CA ALA A 16 42.96 40.18 14.46
C ALA A 16 43.01 38.70 14.07
N GLY A 17 44.18 38.08 14.25
CA GLY A 17 44.32 36.63 14.10
C GLY A 17 43.36 35.90 15.04
N ILE A 18 42.66 34.90 14.51
CA ILE A 18 41.80 34.01 15.30
C ILE A 18 42.64 33.40 16.43
N THR A 19 42.17 33.57 17.66
CA THR A 19 42.82 32.93 18.80
C THR A 19 42.46 31.45 18.84
N LEU A 20 43.39 30.60 19.32
CA LEU A 20 43.18 29.14 19.39
C LEU A 20 41.92 28.77 20.20
N VAL A 21 41.61 29.56 21.23
CA VAL A 21 40.39 29.40 22.04
C VAL A 21 39.12 29.70 21.22
N GLU A 22 39.14 30.69 20.34
CA GLU A 22 37.99 31.03 19.49
C GLU A 22 37.68 29.89 18.51
N LEU A 23 38.73 29.30 17.91
CA LEU A 23 38.58 28.16 17.01
C LEU A 23 38.01 26.92 17.74
N LEU A 24 38.43 26.66 18.98
CA LEU A 24 37.85 25.59 19.81
C LEU A 24 36.37 25.84 20.12
N VAL A 25 36.00 27.08 20.46
CA VAL A 25 34.59 27.44 20.71
C VAL A 25 33.75 27.25 19.45
N TYR A 26 34.24 27.65 18.27
CA TYR A 26 33.53 27.42 17.01
C TYR A 26 33.37 25.93 16.68
N MET A 27 34.38 25.10 16.95
CA MET A 27 34.28 23.65 16.74
C MET A 27 33.25 23.03 17.68
N MET A 28 33.23 23.40 18.96
CA MET A 28 32.21 22.93 19.91
C MET A 28 30.80 23.39 19.50
N LEU A 29 30.65 24.66 19.11
CA LEU A 29 29.38 25.19 18.61
C LEU A 29 28.92 24.45 17.35
N SER A 30 29.83 24.17 16.41
CA SER A 30 29.53 23.45 15.18
C SER A 30 29.04 22.02 15.44
N VAL A 31 29.64 21.31 16.39
CA VAL A 31 29.16 19.96 16.80
C VAL A 31 27.75 20.04 17.40
N VAL A 32 27.46 21.04 18.22
CA VAL A 32 26.11 21.24 18.78
C VAL A 32 25.09 21.51 17.68
N VAL A 33 25.42 22.39 16.72
CA VAL A 33 24.53 22.67 15.58
C VAL A 33 24.31 21.43 14.72
N LEU A 34 25.38 20.68 14.40
CA LEU A 34 25.28 19.46 13.59
C LEU A 34 24.47 18.36 14.28
N THR A 35 24.56 18.22 15.61
CA THR A 35 23.75 17.23 16.34
C THR A 35 22.27 17.59 16.34
N ILE A 36 21.92 18.89 16.49
CA ILE A 36 20.54 19.35 16.38
C ILE A 36 19.98 19.11 14.98
N VAL A 37 20.72 19.54 13.95
CA VAL A 37 20.32 19.36 12.54
C VAL A 37 20.21 17.88 12.18
N GLY A 38 21.18 17.07 12.61
CA GLY A 38 21.17 15.62 12.41
C GLY A 38 19.96 14.95 13.07
N GLY A 39 19.61 15.35 14.29
CA GLY A 39 18.41 14.86 14.97
C GLY A 39 17.11 15.20 14.22
N ILE A 40 16.99 16.43 13.71
CA ILE A 40 15.83 16.86 12.92
C ILE A 40 15.73 16.03 11.63
N LEU A 41 16.85 15.81 10.94
CA LEU A 41 16.87 15.03 9.70
C LEU A 41 16.41 13.58 9.93
N ILE A 42 16.94 12.92 10.97
CA ILE A 42 16.58 11.53 11.30
C ILE A 42 15.09 11.42 11.61
N ASN A 43 14.56 12.33 12.44
CA ASN A 43 13.14 12.34 12.78
C ASN A 43 12.26 12.61 11.55
N GLY A 44 12.70 13.49 10.65
CA GLY A 44 12.01 13.77 9.39
C GLY A 44 11.89 12.53 8.50
N VAL A 45 13.01 11.81 8.29
CA VAL A 45 13.04 10.59 7.47
C VAL A 45 12.15 9.49 8.06
N GLN A 46 12.16 9.31 9.38
CA GLN A 46 11.29 8.33 10.04
C GLN A 46 9.81 8.70 9.92
N SER A 47 9.46 9.98 10.08
CA SER A 47 8.08 10.42 9.91
C SER A 47 7.60 10.22 8.46
N GLU A 48 8.47 10.45 7.49
CA GLU A 48 8.14 10.24 6.07
C GLU A 48 7.91 8.75 5.76
N SER A 49 8.76 7.85 6.28
CA SER A 49 8.57 6.41 6.07
C SER A 49 7.24 5.93 6.67
N ILE A 50 6.90 6.38 7.88
CA ILE A 50 5.63 6.05 8.53
C ILE A 50 4.43 6.49 7.68
N VAL A 51 4.45 7.72 7.18
CA VAL A 51 3.34 8.25 6.37
C VAL A 51 3.25 7.51 5.03
N ARG A 52 4.38 7.19 4.41
CA ARG A 52 4.42 6.41 3.16
C ARG A 52 3.88 5.01 3.35
N ASP A 53 4.29 4.31 4.41
CA ASP A 53 3.84 2.94 4.70
C ASP A 53 2.33 2.91 4.98
N SER A 54 1.83 3.84 5.79
CA SER A 54 0.40 3.96 6.07
C SER A 54 -0.43 4.30 4.82
N THR A 55 0.10 5.17 3.95
CA THR A 55 -0.55 5.53 2.68
C THR A 55 -0.58 4.34 1.73
N SER A 56 0.51 3.58 1.64
CA SER A 56 0.62 2.37 0.84
C SER A 56 -0.36 1.30 1.31
N ALA A 57 -0.42 1.03 2.62
CA ALA A 57 -1.36 0.10 3.22
C ALA A 57 -2.81 0.50 2.91
N ASN A 58 -3.12 1.79 2.99
CA ASN A 58 -4.45 2.29 2.69
C ASN A 58 -4.81 2.15 1.20
N ALA A 59 -3.88 2.47 0.30
CA ALA A 59 -4.07 2.31 -1.14
C ALA A 59 -4.33 0.85 -1.51
N THR A 60 -3.54 -0.08 -0.96
CA THR A 60 -3.70 -1.52 -1.15
C THR A 60 -5.06 -2.02 -0.66
N GLY A 61 -5.46 -1.67 0.57
CA GLY A 61 -6.74 -2.11 1.10
C GLY A 61 -7.94 -1.53 0.35
N GLN A 62 -7.85 -0.27 -0.09
CA GLN A 62 -8.86 0.34 -0.96
C GLN A 62 -8.93 -0.34 -2.33
N LEU A 63 -7.79 -0.70 -2.93
CA LEU A 63 -7.75 -1.40 -4.21
C LEU A 63 -8.42 -2.77 -4.11
N VAL A 64 -8.08 -3.57 -3.10
CA VAL A 64 -8.70 -4.88 -2.86
C VAL A 64 -10.20 -4.74 -2.61
N ALA A 65 -10.61 -3.87 -1.70
CA ALA A 65 -12.02 -3.69 -1.34
C ALA A 65 -12.87 -3.20 -2.53
N ARG A 66 -12.37 -2.24 -3.32
CA ARG A 66 -13.07 -1.73 -4.51
C ARG A 66 -13.16 -2.77 -5.61
N SER A 67 -12.10 -3.53 -5.81
CA SER A 67 -12.05 -4.63 -6.79
C SER A 67 -13.15 -5.66 -6.51
N VAL A 68 -13.17 -6.20 -5.29
CA VAL A 68 -14.20 -7.17 -4.85
C VAL A 68 -15.60 -6.58 -4.92
N LYS A 69 -15.79 -5.36 -4.40
CA LYS A 69 -17.09 -4.66 -4.46
C LYS A 69 -17.62 -4.55 -5.87
N GLN A 70 -16.78 -4.12 -6.82
CA GLN A 70 -17.20 -3.91 -8.20
C GLN A 70 -17.69 -5.21 -8.83
N GLY A 71 -16.94 -6.30 -8.69
CA GLY A 71 -17.33 -7.58 -9.28
C GLY A 71 -18.51 -8.23 -8.57
N VAL A 72 -18.57 -8.20 -7.22
CA VAL A 72 -19.69 -8.75 -6.44
C VAL A 72 -21.00 -7.98 -6.67
N SER A 73 -20.94 -6.65 -6.79
CA SER A 73 -22.15 -5.83 -6.98
C SER A 73 -22.89 -6.12 -8.30
N ASN A 74 -22.15 -6.57 -9.32
CA ASN A 74 -22.70 -6.96 -10.62
C ASN A 74 -22.76 -8.48 -10.80
N ALA A 75 -22.52 -9.25 -9.73
CA ALA A 75 -22.55 -10.70 -9.77
C ALA A 75 -23.98 -11.24 -9.75
N SER A 76 -24.20 -12.29 -10.54
CA SER A 76 -25.40 -13.14 -10.48
C SER A 76 -25.20 -14.37 -9.60
N ASP A 77 -23.95 -14.80 -9.43
CA ASP A 77 -23.58 -15.95 -8.61
C ASP A 77 -22.20 -15.73 -7.98
N VAL A 78 -22.00 -16.24 -6.76
CA VAL A 78 -20.80 -16.06 -5.94
C VAL A 78 -20.51 -17.36 -5.21
N LYS A 79 -19.28 -17.86 -5.32
CA LYS A 79 -18.78 -19.03 -4.57
C LYS A 79 -17.46 -18.67 -3.93
N ALA A 80 -17.30 -18.98 -2.64
CA ALA A 80 -16.00 -18.97 -1.98
C ALA A 80 -15.60 -20.38 -1.59
N THR A 81 -14.32 -20.70 -1.75
CA THR A 81 -13.71 -21.95 -1.31
C THR A 81 -12.46 -21.65 -0.51
N VAL A 82 -12.23 -22.42 0.54
CA VAL A 82 -11.02 -22.35 1.37
C VAL A 82 -10.37 -23.73 1.32
N ASP A 83 -9.06 -23.76 1.08
CA ASP A 83 -8.30 -25.01 1.08
C ASP A 83 -7.73 -25.35 2.48
N ALA A 84 -7.08 -26.50 2.60
CA ALA A 84 -6.48 -26.95 3.85
C ALA A 84 -5.30 -26.10 4.33
N HIS A 85 -4.72 -25.27 3.45
CA HIS A 85 -3.61 -24.37 3.75
C HIS A 85 -4.09 -22.94 4.05
N GLY A 86 -5.41 -22.71 4.06
CA GLY A 86 -6.01 -21.41 4.28
C GLY A 86 -5.95 -20.48 3.05
N ASN A 87 -5.59 -21.00 1.87
CA ASN A 87 -5.78 -20.25 0.64
C ASN A 87 -7.27 -20.12 0.35
N GLU A 88 -7.71 -18.94 -0.05
CA GLU A 88 -9.11 -18.68 -0.33
C GLU A 88 -9.28 -18.26 -1.78
N LEU A 89 -10.32 -18.78 -2.42
CA LEU A 89 -10.71 -18.40 -3.76
C LEU A 89 -12.17 -17.94 -3.71
N LEU A 90 -12.40 -16.67 -4.03
CA LEU A 90 -13.71 -16.11 -4.28
C LEU A 90 -13.91 -16.03 -5.80
N VAL A 91 -14.90 -16.72 -6.35
CA VAL A 91 -15.26 -16.67 -7.77
C VAL A 91 -16.66 -16.08 -7.91
N VAL A 92 -16.85 -15.25 -8.92
CA VAL A 92 -18.14 -14.64 -9.24
C VAL A 92 -18.42 -14.73 -10.74
N HIS A 93 -19.69 -14.99 -11.08
CA HIS A 93 -20.21 -14.78 -12.42
C HIS A 93 -20.75 -13.35 -12.47
N THR A 94 -20.06 -12.46 -13.18
CA THR A 94 -20.34 -11.02 -13.13
C THR A 94 -20.61 -10.45 -14.51
N ARG A 95 -21.53 -9.47 -14.54
CA ARG A 95 -21.85 -8.75 -15.75
C ARG A 95 -20.86 -7.61 -15.95
N ASP A 96 -20.36 -7.49 -17.17
CA ASP A 96 -19.52 -6.37 -17.56
C ASP A 96 -20.28 -5.05 -17.40
N SER A 97 -19.56 -4.00 -16.95
CA SER A 97 -20.13 -2.66 -16.79
C SER A 97 -20.20 -1.86 -18.11
N GLY A 98 -20.00 -2.53 -19.26
CA GLY A 98 -20.02 -1.93 -20.59
C GLY A 98 -21.44 -1.76 -21.14
N THR A 99 -21.54 -1.13 -22.32
CA THR A 99 -22.81 -0.91 -23.03
C THR A 99 -23.35 -2.18 -23.70
N ALA A 100 -22.47 -3.11 -24.08
CA ALA A 100 -22.85 -4.44 -24.55
C ALA A 100 -23.00 -5.40 -23.36
N LEU A 101 -24.09 -6.17 -23.35
CA LEU A 101 -24.30 -7.24 -22.37
C LEU A 101 -23.27 -8.35 -22.61
N ALA A 102 -22.22 -8.35 -21.80
CA ALA A 102 -21.23 -9.42 -21.75
C ALA A 102 -21.11 -9.94 -20.32
N TRP A 103 -20.97 -11.25 -20.19
CA TRP A 103 -20.73 -11.94 -18.92
C TRP A 103 -19.29 -12.40 -18.87
N SER A 104 -18.69 -12.33 -17.68
CA SER A 104 -17.35 -12.84 -17.42
C SER A 104 -17.27 -13.51 -16.05
N CYS A 105 -16.32 -14.43 -15.92
CA CYS A 105 -15.95 -14.97 -14.61
C CYS A 105 -14.84 -14.09 -14.04
N GLU A 106 -15.01 -13.67 -12.80
CA GLU A 106 -13.99 -12.94 -12.07
C GLU A 106 -13.69 -13.66 -10.77
N ALA A 107 -12.42 -13.71 -10.39
CA ALA A 107 -11.97 -14.41 -9.20
C ALA A 107 -10.96 -13.58 -8.42
N TRP A 108 -10.97 -13.73 -7.11
CA TRP A 108 -9.95 -13.25 -6.20
C TRP A 108 -9.36 -14.43 -5.44
N TYR A 109 -8.04 -14.48 -5.40
CA TYR A 109 -7.29 -15.51 -4.71
C TYR A 109 -6.48 -14.88 -3.59
N PHE A 110 -6.69 -15.35 -2.37
CA PHE A 110 -5.91 -14.97 -1.20
C PHE A 110 -4.95 -16.09 -0.84
N ALA A 111 -3.67 -15.76 -0.80
CA ALA A 111 -2.60 -16.64 -0.34
C ALA A 111 -2.07 -16.13 1.02
N PRO A 112 -2.29 -16.85 2.13
CA PRO A 112 -1.91 -16.44 3.48
C PRO A 112 -0.42 -16.62 3.77
N GLY A 113 0.44 -16.83 2.76
CA GLY A 113 1.89 -16.99 2.92
C GLY A 113 2.54 -15.83 3.70
N ALA A 114 3.85 -15.84 3.86
CA ALA A 114 4.57 -14.92 4.77
C ALA A 114 4.13 -13.43 4.68
N GLU A 115 3.83 -12.95 3.48
CA GLU A 115 3.39 -11.58 3.25
C GLU A 115 1.87 -11.40 3.08
N GLY A 116 1.07 -12.45 2.90
CA GLY A 116 -0.38 -12.34 2.69
C GLY A 116 -0.74 -11.58 1.40
N ALA A 117 -0.93 -12.30 0.29
CA ALA A 117 -1.13 -11.70 -1.04
C ALA A 117 -2.55 -11.92 -1.56
N VAL A 118 -3.11 -10.90 -2.21
CA VAL A 118 -4.42 -10.98 -2.89
C VAL A 118 -4.22 -10.76 -4.38
N TYR A 119 -4.73 -11.70 -5.17
CA TYR A 119 -4.70 -11.69 -6.62
C TYR A 119 -6.10 -11.58 -7.20
N ARG A 120 -6.20 -11.12 -8.44
CA ARG A 120 -7.42 -11.05 -9.23
C ARG A 120 -7.22 -11.71 -10.58
N LYS A 121 -8.19 -12.47 -11.04
CA LYS A 121 -8.23 -12.98 -12.41
C LYS A 121 -9.60 -12.75 -13.01
N ARG A 122 -9.64 -12.46 -14.29
CA ARG A 122 -10.88 -12.32 -15.05
C ARG A 122 -10.75 -13.05 -16.37
N VAL A 123 -11.80 -13.78 -16.73
CA VAL A 123 -11.84 -14.59 -17.95
C VAL A 123 -13.12 -14.24 -18.72
N SER A 124 -12.92 -13.90 -19.99
CA SER A 124 -13.97 -13.67 -20.98
C SER A 124 -13.53 -14.31 -22.30
N PRO A 125 -14.35 -15.16 -22.95
CA PRO A 125 -15.71 -15.58 -22.55
C PRO A 125 -15.75 -16.39 -21.25
N VAL A 126 -16.95 -16.58 -20.69
CA VAL A 126 -17.21 -17.30 -19.42
C VAL A 126 -16.54 -18.68 -19.44
N ALA A 127 -15.65 -18.93 -18.47
CA ALA A 127 -14.97 -20.20 -18.28
C ALA A 127 -14.55 -20.39 -16.82
N HIS A 128 -14.41 -21.65 -16.41
CA HIS A 128 -14.04 -22.03 -15.05
C HIS A 128 -12.67 -21.47 -14.64
N ILE A 129 -12.59 -20.96 -13.41
CA ILE A 129 -11.35 -20.46 -12.81
C ILE A 129 -10.98 -21.35 -11.62
N SER A 130 -9.93 -22.17 -11.79
CA SER A 130 -9.36 -22.94 -10.70
C SER A 130 -8.46 -22.09 -9.81
N ALA A 131 -8.40 -22.42 -8.51
CA ALA A 131 -7.39 -21.88 -7.62
C ALA A 131 -5.98 -22.19 -8.16
N PRO A 132 -5.02 -21.27 -8.03
CA PRO A 132 -3.60 -21.59 -8.21
C PRO A 132 -3.20 -22.74 -7.29
N VAL A 133 -2.38 -23.66 -7.78
CA VAL A 133 -1.81 -24.75 -6.96
C VAL A 133 -0.70 -24.26 -6.03
N SER A 134 -0.07 -23.13 -6.35
CA SER A 134 0.91 -22.46 -5.50
C SER A 134 1.02 -20.98 -5.85
N THR A 135 1.81 -20.24 -5.07
CA THR A 135 2.16 -18.84 -5.31
C THR A 135 3.39 -18.67 -6.20
N ALA A 136 3.91 -19.74 -6.82
CA ALA A 136 5.02 -19.61 -7.75
C ALA A 136 4.56 -18.87 -9.03
N PRO A 137 5.42 -18.04 -9.66
CA PRO A 137 5.02 -17.18 -10.77
C PRO A 137 4.35 -17.92 -11.94
N GLU A 138 4.80 -19.13 -12.25
CA GLU A 138 4.25 -20.00 -13.30
C GLU A 138 2.80 -20.42 -13.05
N HIS A 139 2.41 -20.56 -11.78
CA HIS A 139 1.04 -20.92 -11.38
C HIS A 139 0.12 -19.71 -11.24
N LEU A 140 0.71 -18.51 -11.18
CA LEU A 140 0.00 -17.23 -11.15
C LEU A 140 -0.17 -16.60 -12.54
N ALA A 141 0.09 -17.35 -13.62
CA ALA A 141 -0.13 -16.86 -14.98
C ALA A 141 -1.59 -16.36 -15.19
N GLY A 142 -1.71 -15.09 -15.58
CA GLY A 142 -2.99 -14.40 -15.77
C GLY A 142 -3.65 -13.89 -14.48
N TRP A 143 -3.00 -14.04 -13.33
CA TRP A 143 -3.43 -13.42 -12.07
C TRP A 143 -2.72 -12.06 -11.89
N LEU A 144 -3.51 -11.03 -11.64
CA LEU A 144 -3.03 -9.69 -11.31
C LEU A 144 -2.90 -9.58 -9.79
N LEU A 145 -1.70 -9.27 -9.30
CA LEU A 145 -1.50 -8.93 -7.89
C LEU A 145 -2.22 -7.62 -7.56
N LEU A 146 -3.14 -7.65 -6.59
CA LEU A 146 -3.80 -6.45 -6.06
C LEU A 146 -3.05 -5.87 -4.87
N GLY A 147 -2.36 -6.71 -4.09
CA GLY A 147 -1.57 -6.24 -2.97
C GLY A 147 -1.04 -7.36 -2.09
N THR A 148 -0.09 -6.99 -1.25
CA THR A 148 0.52 -7.81 -0.19
C THR A 148 0.28 -7.17 1.17
N GLY A 149 0.71 -7.82 2.25
CA GLY A 149 0.50 -7.40 3.62
C GLY A 149 -0.91 -7.69 4.15
N VAL A 150 -1.73 -8.45 3.41
CA VAL A 150 -3.14 -8.66 3.74
C VAL A 150 -3.29 -9.81 4.73
N LYS A 151 -3.97 -9.55 5.85
CA LYS A 151 -4.29 -10.57 6.87
C LYS A 151 -5.78 -10.54 7.21
N PRO A 152 -6.48 -11.68 7.20
CA PRO A 152 -7.87 -11.72 7.61
C PRO A 152 -7.99 -11.38 9.10
N VAL A 153 -9.05 -10.67 9.47
CA VAL A 153 -9.39 -10.39 10.88
C VAL A 153 -10.16 -11.57 11.50
N SER A 154 -10.82 -12.35 10.65
CA SER A 154 -11.54 -13.58 10.97
C SER A 154 -10.78 -14.83 10.50
N THR A 155 -11.42 -16.00 10.60
CA THR A 155 -10.91 -17.25 10.04
C THR A 155 -10.79 -17.21 8.52
N THR A 156 -11.61 -16.40 7.85
CA THR A 156 -11.55 -16.19 6.40
C THR A 156 -11.46 -14.70 6.05
N LEU A 157 -10.84 -14.41 4.91
CA LEU A 157 -10.82 -13.10 4.25
C LEU A 157 -12.17 -12.82 3.59
N PHE A 158 -12.70 -13.82 2.87
CA PHE A 158 -13.96 -13.74 2.15
C PHE A 158 -15.07 -14.48 2.93
N GLY A 159 -15.87 -13.73 3.68
CA GLY A 159 -17.09 -14.25 4.31
C GLY A 159 -18.24 -14.24 3.31
N VAL A 160 -18.62 -15.39 2.75
CA VAL A 160 -19.72 -15.47 1.78
C VAL A 160 -20.98 -16.02 2.41
N THR A 161 -22.10 -15.37 2.12
CA THR A 161 -23.47 -15.85 2.34
C THR A 161 -24.19 -15.87 0.99
N VAL A 162 -25.47 -16.27 0.95
CA VAL A 162 -26.23 -16.50 -0.30
C VAL A 162 -26.15 -15.33 -1.30
N SER A 163 -26.16 -14.08 -0.84
CA SER A 163 -26.13 -12.89 -1.70
C SER A 163 -25.23 -11.77 -1.21
N ARG A 164 -24.37 -12.05 -0.22
CA ARG A 164 -23.49 -11.06 0.42
C ARG A 164 -22.09 -11.63 0.63
N VAL A 165 -21.10 -10.77 0.37
CA VAL A 165 -19.69 -10.98 0.67
C VAL A 165 -19.25 -9.97 1.71
N ASP A 166 -18.93 -10.45 2.90
CA ASP A 166 -18.28 -9.73 3.98
C ASP A 166 -16.76 -9.83 3.81
N LEU A 167 -16.09 -8.68 3.74
CA LEU A 167 -14.64 -8.58 3.56
C LEU A 167 -14.06 -7.86 4.78
N LYS A 168 -13.29 -8.59 5.60
CA LYS A 168 -12.70 -8.07 6.84
C LYS A 168 -11.23 -8.46 6.97
N PHE A 169 -10.34 -7.49 6.82
CA PHE A 169 -8.90 -7.72 6.79
C PHE A 169 -8.13 -6.50 7.27
N THR A 170 -6.87 -6.72 7.65
CA THR A 170 -5.89 -5.67 7.88
C THR A 170 -4.84 -5.68 6.78
N VAL A 171 -4.29 -4.52 6.46
CA VAL A 171 -3.10 -4.40 5.61
C VAL A 171 -1.92 -3.95 6.47
N ASP A 172 -0.81 -4.64 6.33
CA ASP A 172 0.44 -4.29 7.00
C ASP A 172 0.93 -2.90 6.58
N ALA A 173 1.40 -2.13 7.57
CA ALA A 173 1.84 -0.75 7.42
C ALA A 173 3.28 -0.59 7.93
N GLY A 174 4.11 -1.61 7.67
CA GLY A 174 5.52 -1.65 8.02
C GLY A 174 5.72 -1.63 9.54
N THR A 175 6.35 -0.56 10.04
CA THR A 175 6.60 -0.40 11.48
C THR A 175 5.41 0.17 12.25
N THR A 176 4.32 0.53 11.57
CA THR A 176 3.13 1.11 12.19
C THR A 176 1.99 0.11 12.35
N LYS A 177 0.93 0.50 13.08
CA LYS A 177 -0.23 -0.36 13.29
C LYS A 177 -0.92 -0.68 11.95
N PRO A 178 -1.28 -1.95 11.70
CA PRO A 178 -2.01 -2.33 10.49
C PRO A 178 -3.32 -1.56 10.32
N VAL A 179 -3.70 -1.31 9.06
CA VAL A 179 -4.93 -0.57 8.72
C VAL A 179 -6.08 -1.55 8.54
N LEU A 180 -7.16 -1.37 9.31
CA LEU A 180 -8.36 -2.21 9.25
C LEU A 180 -9.28 -1.81 8.09
N PHE A 181 -9.69 -2.80 7.30
CA PHE A 181 -10.71 -2.71 6.27
C PHE A 181 -11.86 -3.66 6.60
N SER A 182 -13.08 -3.12 6.65
CA SER A 182 -14.31 -3.88 6.84
C SER A 182 -15.37 -3.37 5.89
N THR A 183 -15.74 -4.19 4.92
CA THR A 183 -16.77 -3.83 3.93
C THR A 183 -17.73 -4.99 3.72
N VAL A 184 -18.97 -4.64 3.39
CA VAL A 184 -20.04 -5.59 3.08
C VAL A 184 -20.54 -5.30 1.69
N ASN A 185 -20.52 -6.29 0.81
CA ASN A 185 -20.95 -6.18 -0.56
C ASN A 185 -22.10 -7.13 -0.81
N SER A 186 -23.15 -6.67 -1.48
CA SER A 186 -24.31 -7.51 -1.82
C SER A 186 -24.52 -7.54 -3.32
N GLN A 187 -24.93 -8.70 -3.82
CA GLN A 187 -25.33 -8.88 -5.21
C GLN A 187 -26.55 -8.00 -5.51
N ARG A 188 -26.63 -7.48 -6.73
CA ARG A 188 -27.82 -6.75 -7.22
C ARG A 188 -28.71 -7.62 -8.11
N ILE A 189 -28.20 -8.74 -8.58
CA ILE A 189 -28.87 -9.66 -9.51
C ILE A 189 -29.22 -10.92 -8.70
N THR A 190 -30.48 -11.33 -8.73
CA THR A 190 -31.00 -12.44 -7.90
C THR A 190 -31.24 -13.74 -8.66
N SER A 191 -30.93 -13.79 -9.96
CA SER A 191 -31.06 -14.98 -10.80
C SER A 191 -29.71 -15.65 -11.00
N SER A 192 -29.54 -16.88 -10.48
CA SER A 192 -28.36 -17.72 -10.75
C SER A 192 -28.46 -18.25 -12.19
N GLU A 193 -27.57 -17.81 -13.07
CA GLU A 193 -27.63 -18.15 -14.50
C GLU A 193 -26.56 -19.15 -14.97
N SER A 194 -25.49 -19.46 -14.20
CA SER A 194 -24.48 -20.38 -14.73
C SER A 194 -23.50 -20.97 -13.71
N LEU A 195 -23.35 -22.31 -13.74
CA LEU A 195 -22.27 -23.06 -13.09
C LEU A 195 -20.92 -22.95 -13.82
N ALA A 196 -20.87 -22.30 -15.00
CA ALA A 196 -19.68 -22.32 -15.87
C ALA A 196 -18.43 -21.64 -15.27
N CYS A 197 -18.58 -20.84 -14.21
CA CYS A 197 -17.45 -20.25 -13.49
C CYS A 197 -16.84 -21.17 -12.41
N PHE A 198 -17.53 -22.23 -11.99
CA PHE A 198 -17.30 -22.92 -10.71
C PHE A 198 -16.94 -24.40 -10.76
#